data_AF-A0A3N8AID2-F1
#
_entry.id   AF-A0A3N8AID2-F1
#
_cell.length_a   1.000
_cell.length_b   1.000
_cell.length_c   1.000
_cell.angle_alpha   90.00
_cell.angle_beta   90.00
_cell.angle_gamma   90.00
#
_symmetry.space_group_name_H-M   'P 1'
#
loop_
_entity.id
_entity.type
_entity.pdbx_description
1 polymer ?
#
loop_
_entity_poly.entity_id
_entity_poly.type
_entity_poly.pdbx_seq_one_letter_code
_entity_poly.pdbx_strand_id
1 'polypeptide(L)'
;MSMRQHILRSLAGLTLAVGVSTAWADGDPSIACFGALASNPALAPIQGKVVMKIGAHPDLAMLSDEHRPTKGEKGALSVWVKEGEKCFDLGHDFRSANYAPVVSALIDESMHALEALVAKLYSGKLTYAQFNEQRQASDDEYRERIARANQTLQAERTRDQANEQAQQASIETQRRTAAAQEAAVEAQREATEEAAQRERRALALQLLSNMKPAYVPPPPVIQPPRIQNTNCSAFGNQLNCTTTGY
;
A
#
# COMPACT_ATOMS: atom_id res chain seq x y z
N MET A 1 43.37 -47.54 -10.60
CA MET A 1 42.13 -48.30 -10.86
C MET A 1 41.02 -47.72 -9.99
N SER A 2 39.90 -47.35 -10.63
CA SER A 2 38.54 -47.15 -10.09
C SER A 2 38.34 -46.77 -8.62
N MET A 3 37.73 -45.60 -8.38
CA MET A 3 36.74 -45.48 -7.30
C MET A 3 35.66 -44.43 -7.66
N ARG A 4 34.48 -44.93 -7.98
CA ARG A 4 33.19 -44.22 -7.99
C ARG A 4 32.82 -43.86 -6.55
N GLN A 5 32.24 -42.68 -6.29
CA GLN A 5 31.14 -42.54 -5.33
C GLN A 5 30.46 -41.16 -5.38
N HIS A 6 29.23 -41.17 -5.91
CA HIS A 6 28.02 -40.47 -5.50
C HIS A 6 28.11 -39.15 -4.70
N ILE A 7 27.73 -38.03 -5.32
CA ILE A 7 26.93 -36.99 -4.64
C ILE A 7 25.78 -36.60 -5.58
N LEU A 8 24.60 -37.13 -5.25
CA LEU A 8 23.32 -36.88 -5.91
C LEU A 8 22.36 -36.59 -4.76
N ARG A 9 22.20 -35.31 -4.37
CA ARG A 9 21.20 -34.88 -3.38
C ARG A 9 20.66 -33.49 -3.69
N SER A 10 19.49 -33.50 -4.33
CA SER A 10 18.29 -32.77 -3.94
C SER A 10 18.42 -31.28 -3.61
N LEU A 11 18.19 -30.42 -4.62
CA LEU A 11 17.62 -29.10 -4.39
C LEU A 11 16.12 -29.20 -4.69
N ALA A 12 15.35 -29.11 -3.61
CA ALA A 12 13.90 -29.08 -3.61
C ALA A 12 13.41 -27.91 -4.48
N GLY A 13 12.65 -28.21 -5.52
CA GLY A 13 11.89 -27.22 -6.27
C GLY A 13 10.85 -26.60 -5.35
N LEU A 14 11.05 -25.33 -5.02
CA LEU A 14 10.04 -24.50 -4.38
C LEU A 14 8.97 -24.16 -5.43
N THR A 15 8.02 -25.05 -5.65
CA THR A 15 6.81 -24.73 -6.41
C THR A 15 5.95 -23.80 -5.58
N LEU A 16 6.11 -22.48 -5.82
CA LEU A 16 5.12 -21.47 -5.45
C LEU A 16 3.82 -21.80 -6.21
N ALA A 17 2.95 -22.57 -5.58
CA ALA A 17 1.57 -22.71 -6.01
C ALA A 17 0.92 -21.33 -5.85
N VAL A 18 0.90 -20.55 -6.93
CA VAL A 18 0.00 -19.40 -7.07
C VAL A 18 -1.40 -20.00 -7.19
N GLY A 19 -1.99 -20.33 -6.04
CA GLY A 19 -3.40 -20.64 -5.93
C GLY A 19 -4.14 -19.37 -6.29
N VAL A 20 -4.57 -19.25 -7.54
CA VAL A 20 -5.59 -18.29 -7.94
C VAL A 20 -6.87 -18.75 -7.28
N SER A 21 -7.12 -18.27 -6.05
CA SER A 21 -8.38 -18.51 -5.36
C SER A 21 -9.51 -17.96 -6.23
N THR A 22 -10.26 -18.85 -6.87
CA THR A 22 -11.52 -18.54 -7.56
C THR A 22 -12.63 -18.26 -6.54
N ALA A 23 -12.34 -17.48 -5.50
CA ALA A 23 -13.23 -17.18 -4.38
C ALA A 23 -14.25 -16.08 -4.69
N TRP A 24 -14.62 -15.92 -5.96
CA TRP A 24 -15.54 -14.85 -6.39
C TRP A 24 -16.98 -15.35 -6.55
N ALA A 25 -17.23 -16.66 -6.42
CA ALA A 25 -18.54 -17.28 -6.62
C ALA A 25 -19.14 -17.98 -5.38
N ASP A 26 -18.36 -18.20 -4.31
CA ASP A 26 -18.82 -18.95 -3.12
C ASP A 26 -19.41 -18.06 -1.99
N GLY A 27 -19.59 -16.76 -2.23
CA GLY A 27 -19.95 -15.80 -1.18
C GLY A 27 -21.42 -15.39 -1.12
N ASP A 28 -22.06 -15.10 -2.27
CA ASP A 28 -23.42 -14.55 -2.27
C ASP A 28 -24.46 -15.68 -2.17
N PRO A 29 -25.20 -15.81 -1.05
CA PRO A 29 -26.21 -16.85 -0.89
C PRO A 29 -27.36 -16.74 -1.89
N SER A 30 -27.59 -15.57 -2.50
CA SER A 30 -28.57 -15.41 -3.58
C SER A 30 -28.20 -16.27 -4.80
N ILE A 31 -26.93 -16.33 -5.19
CA ILE A 31 -26.51 -17.05 -6.41
C ILE A 31 -26.84 -18.54 -6.31
N ALA A 32 -26.53 -19.16 -5.16
CA ALA A 32 -26.84 -20.57 -4.92
C ALA A 32 -28.36 -20.81 -4.92
N CYS A 33 -29.14 -19.92 -4.29
CA CYS A 33 -30.59 -20.00 -4.26
C CYS A 33 -31.21 -19.91 -5.66
N PHE A 34 -30.81 -18.92 -6.47
CA PHE A 34 -31.28 -18.80 -7.86
C PHE A 34 -30.88 -20.00 -8.72
N GLY A 35 -29.70 -20.57 -8.49
CA GLY A 35 -29.26 -21.81 -9.16
C GLY A 35 -30.19 -23.00 -8.90
N ALA A 36 -30.79 -23.08 -7.70
CA ALA A 36 -31.70 -24.15 -7.32
C ALA A 36 -33.13 -23.98 -7.88
N LEU A 37 -33.53 -22.78 -8.31
CA LEU A 37 -34.89 -22.53 -8.83
C LEU A 37 -35.22 -23.40 -10.04
N ALA A 38 -34.23 -23.64 -10.92
CA ALA A 38 -34.42 -24.47 -12.12
C ALA A 38 -34.80 -25.94 -11.81
N SER A 39 -34.59 -26.39 -10.57
CA SER A 39 -34.96 -27.73 -10.10
C SER A 39 -36.30 -27.75 -9.35
N ASN A 40 -36.98 -26.61 -9.17
CA ASN A 40 -38.26 -26.57 -8.48
C ASN A 40 -39.38 -27.10 -9.39
N PRO A 41 -40.07 -28.21 -9.02
CA PRO A 41 -41.10 -28.82 -9.87
C PRO A 41 -42.31 -27.90 -10.10
N ALA A 42 -42.57 -26.95 -9.20
CA ALA A 42 -43.64 -25.95 -9.38
C ALA A 42 -43.36 -24.99 -10.56
N LEU A 43 -42.11 -24.90 -11.02
CA LEU A 43 -41.68 -24.06 -12.14
C LEU A 43 -41.63 -24.81 -13.48
N ALA A 44 -41.88 -26.12 -13.49
CA ALA A 44 -41.86 -26.93 -14.71
C ALA A 44 -42.69 -26.35 -15.89
N PRO A 45 -43.88 -25.75 -15.69
CA PRO A 45 -44.66 -25.19 -16.79
C PRO A 45 -43.99 -24.05 -17.56
N ILE A 46 -43.05 -23.34 -16.94
CA ILE A 46 -42.35 -22.19 -17.54
C ILE A 46 -40.87 -22.49 -17.81
N GLN A 47 -40.42 -23.71 -17.50
CA GLN A 47 -39.06 -24.16 -17.75
C GLN A 47 -38.79 -24.17 -19.27
N GLY A 48 -37.70 -23.53 -19.69
CA GLY A 48 -37.38 -23.37 -21.10
C GLY A 48 -38.12 -22.22 -21.81
N LYS A 49 -39.00 -21.49 -21.13
CA LYS A 49 -39.69 -20.29 -21.67
C LYS A 49 -39.12 -18.98 -21.14
N VAL A 50 -38.54 -19.03 -19.95
CA VAL A 50 -37.87 -17.91 -19.29
C VAL A 50 -36.51 -18.33 -18.78
N VAL A 51 -35.59 -17.38 -18.72
CA VAL A 51 -34.26 -17.60 -18.13
C VAL A 51 -34.37 -17.71 -16.60
N MET A 52 -34.10 -18.88 -16.03
CA MET A 52 -34.18 -19.07 -14.56
C MET A 52 -32.86 -18.78 -13.83
N LYS A 53 -31.72 -18.92 -14.53
CA LYS A 53 -30.39 -18.76 -13.94
C LYS A 53 -29.90 -17.31 -14.07
N ILE A 54 -29.35 -16.76 -13.00
CA ILE A 54 -28.67 -15.44 -13.04
C ILE A 54 -27.53 -15.47 -14.06
N GLY A 55 -27.44 -14.43 -14.88
CA GLY A 55 -26.37 -14.25 -15.86
C GLY A 55 -26.45 -15.17 -17.09
N ALA A 56 -27.49 -16.01 -17.19
CA ALA A 56 -27.77 -16.73 -18.42
C ALA A 56 -28.49 -15.80 -19.42
N HIS A 57 -28.39 -16.14 -20.70
CA HIS A 57 -29.07 -15.43 -21.79
C HIS A 57 -30.19 -16.31 -22.34
N PRO A 58 -31.28 -15.70 -22.88
CA PRO A 58 -32.31 -16.46 -23.57
C PRO A 58 -31.71 -17.11 -24.83
N ASP A 59 -32.12 -18.35 -25.11
CA ASP A 59 -31.77 -19.01 -26.36
C ASP A 59 -32.71 -18.59 -27.50
N LEU A 60 -32.43 -19.05 -28.72
CA LEU A 60 -33.24 -18.72 -29.89
C LEU A 60 -34.69 -19.20 -29.75
N ALA A 61 -34.93 -20.34 -29.09
CA ALA A 61 -36.28 -20.85 -28.90
C ALA A 61 -37.09 -19.91 -28.00
N MET A 62 -36.51 -19.49 -26.87
CA MET A 62 -37.09 -18.51 -25.95
C MET A 62 -37.38 -17.15 -26.62
N LEU A 63 -36.48 -16.68 -27.48
CA LEU A 63 -36.63 -15.43 -28.22
C LEU A 63 -37.67 -15.53 -29.35
N SER A 64 -38.04 -16.74 -29.77
CA SER A 64 -39.06 -16.98 -30.80
C SER A 64 -40.43 -17.40 -30.23
N ASP A 65 -40.56 -17.53 -28.92
CA ASP A 65 -41.80 -17.98 -28.28
C ASP A 65 -42.85 -16.85 -28.20
N GLU A 66 -43.71 -16.77 -29.22
CA GLU A 66 -44.80 -15.79 -29.29
C GLU A 66 -46.01 -16.12 -28.41
N HIS A 67 -45.95 -17.18 -27.60
CA HIS A 67 -47.06 -17.51 -26.71
C HIS A 67 -47.13 -16.55 -25.52
N ARG A 68 -48.35 -16.35 -25.03
CA ARG A 68 -48.63 -15.66 -23.76
C ARG A 68 -48.86 -16.68 -22.66
N PRO A 69 -48.60 -16.34 -21.38
CA PRO A 69 -48.80 -17.28 -20.27
C PRO A 69 -50.26 -17.75 -20.17
N THR A 70 -50.43 -19.07 -20.20
CA THR A 70 -51.66 -19.79 -19.88
C THR A 70 -52.00 -19.68 -18.40
N LYS A 71 -53.21 -20.13 -18.01
CA LYS A 71 -53.62 -20.14 -16.59
C LYS A 71 -52.66 -20.94 -15.70
N GLY A 72 -52.16 -22.08 -16.18
CA GLY A 72 -51.21 -22.91 -15.45
C GLY A 72 -49.84 -22.23 -15.31
N GLU A 73 -49.34 -21.63 -16.38
CA GLU A 73 -48.06 -20.90 -16.38
C GLU A 73 -48.09 -19.65 -15.52
N LYS A 74 -49.23 -18.94 -15.44
CA LYS A 74 -49.40 -17.82 -14.50
C LYS A 74 -49.18 -18.26 -13.05
N GLY A 75 -49.69 -19.43 -12.67
CA GLY A 75 -49.41 -20.01 -11.35
C GLY A 75 -47.91 -20.22 -11.12
N ALA A 76 -47.21 -20.80 -12.11
CA ALA A 76 -45.76 -21.00 -12.05
C ALA A 76 -44.97 -19.68 -12.02
N LEU A 77 -45.38 -18.65 -12.77
CA LEU A 77 -44.77 -17.31 -12.74
C LEU A 77 -44.90 -16.66 -11.35
N SER A 78 -46.06 -16.80 -10.69
CA SER A 78 -46.24 -16.29 -9.33
C SER A 78 -45.33 -16.99 -8.33
N VAL A 79 -45.15 -18.31 -8.46
CA VAL A 79 -44.18 -19.06 -7.64
C VAL A 79 -42.76 -18.59 -7.93
N TRP A 80 -42.41 -18.39 -9.20
CA TRP A 80 -41.07 -17.95 -9.60
C TRP A 80 -40.70 -16.60 -9.01
N VAL A 81 -41.58 -15.59 -9.07
CA VAL A 81 -41.36 -14.28 -8.46
C VAL A 81 -41.16 -14.42 -6.95
N LYS A 82 -42.06 -15.14 -6.26
CA LYS A 82 -41.99 -15.31 -4.81
C LYS A 82 -40.72 -16.02 -4.36
N GLU A 83 -40.27 -17.07 -5.06
CA GLU A 83 -39.01 -17.73 -4.72
C GLU A 83 -37.79 -16.87 -5.11
N GLY A 84 -37.90 -16.10 -6.20
CA GLY A 84 -36.87 -15.12 -6.60
C GLY A 84 -36.67 -14.03 -5.57
N GLU A 85 -37.75 -13.44 -5.04
CA GLU A 85 -37.70 -12.46 -3.94
C GLU A 85 -36.99 -13.03 -2.71
N LYS A 86 -37.37 -14.24 -2.26
CA LYS A 86 -36.66 -14.90 -1.15
C LYS A 86 -35.18 -15.10 -1.44
N CYS A 87 -34.84 -15.56 -2.65
CA CYS A 87 -33.45 -15.73 -3.04
C CYS A 87 -32.70 -14.41 -3.02
N PHE A 88 -33.34 -13.32 -3.46
CA PHE A 88 -32.76 -11.99 -3.45
C PHE A 88 -32.52 -11.45 -2.05
N ASP A 89 -33.50 -11.62 -1.15
CA ASP A 89 -33.43 -11.21 0.24
C ASP A 89 -32.31 -11.93 1.01
N LEU A 90 -32.07 -13.20 0.71
CA LEU A 90 -30.98 -13.96 1.34
C LEU A 90 -29.61 -13.30 1.17
N GLY A 91 -29.37 -12.62 0.04
CA GLY A 91 -28.11 -11.95 -0.26
C GLY A 91 -28.05 -10.49 0.20
N HIS A 92 -29.12 -9.94 0.77
CA HIS A 92 -29.18 -8.51 1.12
C HIS A 92 -27.97 -8.07 1.97
N ASP A 93 -27.73 -8.74 3.09
CA ASP A 93 -26.65 -8.38 4.01
C ASP A 93 -25.26 -8.62 3.39
N PHE A 94 -25.14 -9.67 2.58
CA PHE A 94 -23.91 -9.94 1.83
C PHE A 94 -23.60 -8.78 0.86
N ARG A 95 -24.58 -8.34 0.07
CA ARG A 95 -24.42 -7.23 -0.87
C ARG A 95 -24.09 -5.93 -0.15
N SER A 96 -24.76 -5.65 0.97
CA SER A 96 -24.48 -4.47 1.80
C SER A 96 -23.04 -4.44 2.33
N ALA A 97 -22.50 -5.60 2.74
CA ALA A 97 -21.16 -5.70 3.30
C ALA A 97 -20.03 -5.73 2.26
N ASN A 98 -20.29 -6.26 1.06
CA ASN A 98 -19.24 -6.59 0.09
C ASN A 98 -19.22 -5.68 -1.15
N TYR A 99 -20.30 -4.95 -1.43
CA TYR A 99 -20.38 -4.04 -2.57
C TYR A 99 -20.39 -2.58 -2.15
N ALA A 100 -19.93 -1.71 -3.06
CA ALA A 100 -20.10 -0.28 -2.88
C ALA A 100 -21.61 0.06 -2.89
N PRO A 101 -22.08 1.05 -2.10
CA PRO A 101 -23.51 1.37 -2.01
C PRO A 101 -24.20 1.61 -3.35
N VAL A 102 -23.51 2.26 -4.30
CA VAL A 102 -24.03 2.49 -5.66
C VAL A 102 -24.24 1.18 -6.44
N VAL A 103 -23.38 0.19 -6.24
CA VAL A 103 -23.51 -1.13 -6.88
C VAL A 103 -24.68 -1.89 -6.26
N SER A 104 -24.82 -1.88 -4.93
CA SER A 104 -25.97 -2.50 -4.25
C SER A 104 -27.30 -1.92 -4.70
N ALA A 105 -27.39 -0.59 -4.81
CA ALA A 105 -28.60 0.08 -5.30
C ALA A 105 -28.95 -0.30 -6.76
N LEU A 106 -27.95 -0.45 -7.63
CA LEU A 106 -28.17 -0.91 -9.00
C LEU A 106 -28.66 -2.36 -9.04
N ILE A 107 -28.19 -3.22 -8.12
CA ILE A 107 -28.67 -4.59 -7.99
C ILE A 107 -30.15 -4.60 -7.57
N ASP A 108 -30.54 -3.82 -6.57
CA ASP A 108 -31.94 -3.70 -6.11
C ASP A 108 -32.85 -3.17 -7.22
N GLU A 109 -32.41 -2.14 -7.95
CA GLU A 109 -33.13 -1.60 -9.09
C GLU A 109 -33.35 -2.65 -10.20
N SER A 110 -32.34 -3.49 -10.47
CA SER A 110 -32.44 -4.55 -11.48
C SER A 110 -33.53 -5.59 -11.14
N MET A 111 -33.70 -5.90 -9.86
CA MET A 111 -34.75 -6.80 -9.41
C MET A 111 -36.14 -6.19 -9.54
N HIS A 112 -36.33 -4.93 -9.17
CA HIS A 112 -37.61 -4.26 -9.37
C HIS A 112 -37.97 -4.11 -10.85
N ALA A 113 -36.98 -3.88 -11.72
CA ALA A 113 -37.18 -3.88 -13.16
C ALA A 113 -37.66 -5.26 -13.66
N LEU A 114 -37.06 -6.35 -13.16
CA LEU A 114 -37.50 -7.72 -13.47
C LEU A 114 -38.92 -7.99 -12.96
N GLU A 115 -39.26 -7.63 -11.73
CA GLU A 115 -40.61 -7.78 -11.17
C GLU A 115 -41.65 -7.07 -12.04
N ALA A 116 -41.36 -5.83 -12.47
CA ALA A 116 -42.22 -5.07 -13.37
C ALA A 116 -42.41 -5.76 -14.74
N LEU A 117 -41.35 -6.35 -15.30
CA LEU A 117 -41.43 -7.14 -16.53
C LEU A 117 -42.26 -8.41 -16.36
N VAL A 118 -42.07 -9.13 -15.25
CA VAL A 118 -42.84 -10.34 -14.94
C VAL A 118 -44.32 -10.00 -14.73
N ALA A 119 -44.65 -8.87 -14.10
CA ALA A 119 -46.03 -8.41 -13.97
C ALA A 119 -46.69 -8.17 -15.34
N LYS A 120 -45.97 -7.55 -16.29
CA LYS A 120 -46.45 -7.37 -17.68
C LYS A 120 -46.67 -8.72 -18.36
N LEU A 121 -45.73 -9.66 -18.24
CA LEU A 121 -45.85 -11.02 -18.77
C LEU A 121 -47.07 -11.76 -18.16
N TYR A 122 -47.19 -11.77 -16.83
CA TYR A 122 -48.28 -12.40 -16.09
C TYR A 122 -49.66 -11.85 -16.49
N SER A 123 -49.77 -10.54 -16.74
CA SER A 123 -50.99 -9.92 -17.23
C SER A 123 -51.32 -10.24 -18.70
N GLY A 124 -50.41 -10.87 -19.43
CA GLY A 124 -50.54 -11.19 -20.85
C GLY A 124 -50.25 -10.02 -21.79
N LYS A 125 -49.66 -8.93 -21.26
CA LYS A 125 -49.25 -7.77 -22.08
C LYS A 125 -48.03 -8.06 -22.94
N LEU A 126 -47.20 -9.02 -22.54
CA LEU A 126 -46.02 -9.49 -23.29
C LEU A 126 -46.18 -10.96 -23.68
N THR A 127 -45.61 -11.34 -24.83
CA THR A 127 -45.27 -12.73 -25.15
C THR A 127 -43.99 -13.14 -24.43
N TYR A 128 -43.65 -14.43 -24.42
CA TYR A 128 -42.36 -14.89 -23.86
C TYR A 128 -41.17 -14.30 -24.62
N ALA A 129 -41.23 -14.25 -25.95
CA ALA A 129 -40.24 -13.59 -26.81
C ALA A 129 -39.98 -12.14 -26.37
N GLN A 130 -41.05 -11.33 -26.33
CA GLN A 130 -40.95 -9.92 -25.93
C GLN A 130 -40.44 -9.72 -24.50
N PHE A 131 -40.83 -10.60 -23.57
CA PHE A 131 -40.32 -10.57 -22.20
C PHE A 131 -38.82 -10.87 -22.17
N ASN A 132 -38.36 -11.91 -22.85
CA ASN A 132 -36.95 -12.30 -22.87
C ASN A 132 -36.07 -11.25 -23.54
N GLU A 133 -36.54 -10.63 -24.63
CA GLU A 133 -35.86 -9.48 -25.26
C GLU A 133 -35.72 -8.30 -24.30
N GLN A 134 -36.82 -7.88 -23.68
CA GLN A 134 -36.81 -6.74 -22.74
C GLN A 134 -35.96 -7.02 -21.51
N ARG A 135 -36.00 -8.25 -20.99
CA ARG A 135 -35.14 -8.66 -19.89
C ARG A 135 -33.67 -8.63 -20.28
N GLN A 136 -33.32 -9.17 -21.45
CA GLN A 136 -31.94 -9.14 -21.93
C GLN A 136 -31.44 -7.70 -22.09
N ALA A 137 -32.25 -6.82 -22.69
CA ALA A 137 -31.92 -5.41 -22.82
C ALA A 137 -31.73 -4.73 -21.45
N SER A 138 -32.59 -5.04 -20.48
CA SER A 138 -32.47 -4.55 -19.10
C SER A 138 -31.19 -5.07 -18.42
N ASP A 139 -30.83 -6.33 -18.63
CA ASP A 139 -29.61 -6.93 -18.09
C ASP A 139 -28.35 -6.31 -18.73
N ASP A 140 -28.39 -6.01 -20.03
CA ASP A 140 -27.31 -5.32 -20.75
C ASP A 140 -27.11 -3.90 -20.23
N GLU A 141 -28.20 -3.14 -20.08
CA GLU A 141 -28.15 -1.79 -19.50
C GLU A 141 -27.62 -1.82 -18.06
N TYR A 142 -28.10 -2.76 -17.25
CA TYR A 142 -27.62 -2.95 -15.88
C TYR A 142 -26.11 -3.26 -15.84
N ARG A 143 -25.63 -4.19 -16.68
CA ARG A 143 -24.18 -4.51 -16.80
C ARG A 143 -23.36 -3.27 -17.15
N GLU A 144 -23.83 -2.47 -18.10
CA GLU A 144 -23.16 -1.25 -18.51
C GLU A 144 -23.13 -0.21 -17.39
N ARG A 145 -24.23 -0.04 -16.63
CA ARG A 145 -24.31 0.85 -15.47
C ARG A 145 -23.37 0.42 -14.34
N ILE A 146 -23.26 -0.87 -14.08
CA ILE A 146 -22.29 -1.42 -13.11
C ILE A 146 -20.85 -1.16 -13.57
N ALA A 147 -20.55 -1.39 -14.84
CA ALA A 147 -19.22 -1.12 -15.39
C ALA A 147 -18.83 0.36 -15.24
N ARG A 148 -19.75 1.27 -15.57
CA ARG A 148 -19.57 2.71 -15.34
C ARG A 148 -19.35 3.06 -13.87
N ALA A 149 -20.17 2.51 -12.96
CA ALA A 149 -20.03 2.76 -11.53
C ALA A 149 -18.66 2.32 -11.01
N ASN A 150 -18.19 1.14 -11.41
CA ASN A 150 -16.87 0.63 -11.05
C ASN A 150 -15.74 1.49 -11.61
N GLN A 151 -15.87 1.99 -12.85
CA GLN A 151 -14.89 2.90 -13.44
C GLN A 151 -14.80 4.22 -12.65
N THR A 152 -15.94 4.79 -12.25
CA THR A 152 -15.99 6.00 -11.43
C THR A 152 -15.32 5.76 -10.07
N LEU A 153 -15.66 4.68 -9.37
CA LEU A 153 -15.07 4.31 -8.08
C LEU A 153 -13.55 4.10 -8.17
N GLN A 154 -13.07 3.50 -9.27
CA GLN A 154 -11.64 3.33 -9.49
C GLN A 154 -10.94 4.67 -9.75
N ALA A 155 -11.56 5.57 -10.52
CA ALA A 155 -11.03 6.89 -10.80
C ALA A 155 -10.95 7.75 -9.51
N GLU A 156 -11.98 7.69 -8.67
CA GLU A 156 -11.99 8.36 -7.36
C GLU A 156 -10.87 7.85 -6.46
N ARG A 157 -10.73 6.52 -6.30
CA ARG A 157 -9.62 5.93 -5.51
C ARG A 157 -8.25 6.36 -6.01
N THR A 158 -8.06 6.38 -7.33
CA THR A 158 -6.79 6.80 -7.94
C THR A 158 -6.50 8.28 -7.66
N ARG A 159 -7.54 9.12 -7.76
CA ARG A 159 -7.44 10.55 -7.45
C ARG A 159 -7.11 10.78 -5.98
N ASP A 160 -7.75 10.06 -5.07
CA ASP A 160 -7.50 10.20 -3.63
C ASP A 160 -6.08 9.78 -3.27
N GLN A 161 -5.62 8.65 -3.81
CA GLN A 161 -4.22 8.20 -3.64
C GLN A 161 -3.22 9.23 -4.17
N ALA A 162 -3.47 9.81 -5.35
CA ALA A 162 -2.61 10.84 -5.91
C ALA A 162 -2.58 12.11 -5.03
N ASN A 163 -3.73 12.51 -4.46
CA ASN A 163 -3.82 13.64 -3.55
C ASN A 163 -3.04 13.38 -2.25
N GLU A 164 -3.18 12.19 -1.67
CA GLU A 164 -2.44 11.80 -0.47
C GLU A 164 -0.92 11.82 -0.71
N GLN A 165 -0.46 11.27 -1.84
CA GLN A 165 0.95 11.28 -2.22
C GLN A 165 1.47 12.70 -2.43
N ALA A 166 0.71 13.56 -3.10
CA ALA A 166 1.07 14.96 -3.30
C ALA A 166 1.16 15.73 -1.96
N GLN A 167 0.24 15.46 -1.02
CA GLN A 167 0.29 16.03 0.32
C GLN A 167 1.54 15.58 1.08
N GLN A 168 1.86 14.28 1.04
CA GLN A 168 3.06 13.74 1.68
C GLN A 168 4.35 14.34 1.10
N ALA A 169 4.46 14.43 -0.23
CA ALA A 169 5.60 15.04 -0.91
C ALA A 169 5.76 16.53 -0.56
N SER A 170 4.64 17.26 -0.41
CA SER A 170 4.63 18.66 0.03
C SER A 170 5.15 18.79 1.47
N ILE A 171 4.65 17.95 2.38
CA ILE A 171 5.12 17.93 3.79
C ILE A 171 6.61 17.60 3.86
N GLU A 172 7.08 16.63 3.09
CA GLU A 172 8.49 16.26 3.05
C GLU A 172 9.36 17.41 2.51
N THR A 173 8.91 18.06 1.44
CA THR A 173 9.62 19.22 0.86
C THR A 173 9.70 20.38 1.85
N GLN A 174 8.62 20.66 2.58
CA GLN A 174 8.61 21.67 3.64
C GLN A 174 9.61 21.33 4.75
N ARG A 175 9.66 20.06 5.20
CA ARG A 175 10.62 19.61 6.22
C ARG A 175 12.07 19.75 5.76
N ARG A 176 12.37 19.33 4.53
CA ARG A 176 13.72 19.46 3.95
C ARG A 176 14.13 20.92 3.83
N THR A 177 13.21 21.79 3.42
CA THR A 177 13.46 23.22 3.30
C THR A 177 13.70 23.87 4.65
N ALA A 178 12.90 23.53 5.67
CA ALA A 178 13.10 24.01 7.04
C ALA A 178 14.46 23.55 7.60
N ALA A 179 14.80 22.27 7.47
CA ALA A 179 16.09 21.73 7.92
C ALA A 179 17.28 22.39 7.20
N ALA A 180 17.17 22.66 5.89
CA ALA A 180 18.20 23.37 5.14
C ALA A 180 18.36 24.83 5.60
N GLN A 181 17.25 25.52 5.93
CA GLN A 181 17.29 26.87 6.49
C GLN A 181 17.95 26.89 7.87
N GLU A 182 17.59 25.97 8.76
CA GLU A 182 18.22 25.83 10.08
C GLU A 182 19.72 25.56 9.96
N ALA A 183 20.13 24.65 9.09
CA ALA A 183 21.54 24.36 8.84
C ALA A 183 22.30 25.56 8.26
N ALA A 184 21.67 26.34 7.37
CA ALA A 184 22.28 27.55 6.82
C ALA A 184 22.47 28.64 7.88
N VAL A 185 21.49 28.81 8.79
CA VAL A 185 21.58 29.75 9.91
C VAL A 185 22.71 29.35 10.86
N GLU A 186 22.82 28.06 11.19
CA GLU A 186 23.88 27.59 12.09
C GLU A 186 25.27 27.76 11.47
N ALA A 187 25.44 27.39 10.19
CA ALA A 187 26.70 27.61 9.47
C ALA A 187 27.10 29.09 9.42
N GLN A 188 26.14 30.00 9.27
CA GLN A 188 26.40 31.44 9.31
C GLN A 188 26.88 31.88 10.71
N ARG A 189 26.25 31.35 11.78
CA ARG A 189 26.65 31.65 13.16
C ARG A 189 28.08 31.17 13.44
N GLU A 190 28.39 29.93 13.11
CA GLU A 190 29.75 29.37 13.25
C GLU A 190 30.79 30.22 12.50
N ALA A 191 30.51 30.57 11.24
CA ALA A 191 31.41 31.41 10.45
C ALA A 191 31.64 32.81 11.07
N THR A 192 30.59 33.42 11.62
CA THR A 192 30.72 34.72 12.32
C THR A 192 31.51 34.61 13.61
N GLU A 193 31.33 33.53 14.38
CA GLU A 193 32.08 33.27 15.61
C GLU A 193 33.57 33.02 15.32
N GLU A 194 33.88 32.23 14.29
CA GLU A 194 35.26 32.01 13.85
C GLU A 194 35.94 33.30 13.37
N ALA A 195 35.22 34.15 12.65
CA ALA A 195 35.73 35.45 12.21
C ALA A 195 36.04 36.34 13.42
N ALA A 196 35.12 36.43 14.39
CA ALA A 196 35.32 37.18 15.62
C ALA A 196 36.49 36.63 16.46
N GLN A 197 36.66 35.31 16.53
CA GLN A 197 37.81 34.70 17.21
C GLN A 197 39.13 35.02 16.52
N ARG A 198 39.18 34.97 15.18
CA ARG A 198 40.36 35.34 14.39
C ARG A 198 40.76 36.79 14.62
N GLU A 199 39.80 37.70 14.63
CA GLU A 199 40.04 39.11 14.92
C GLU A 199 40.62 39.31 16.34
N ARG A 200 40.03 38.66 17.35
CA ARG A 200 40.55 38.70 18.73
C ARG A 200 41.98 38.18 18.82
N ARG A 201 42.30 37.08 18.13
CA ARG A 201 43.67 36.53 18.09
C ARG A 201 44.64 37.49 17.39
N ALA A 202 44.23 38.10 16.28
CA ALA A 202 45.04 39.08 15.57
C ALA A 202 45.34 40.31 16.46
N LEU A 203 44.32 40.84 17.15
CA LEU A 203 44.47 41.95 18.10
C LEU A 203 45.42 41.57 19.26
N ALA A 204 45.29 40.37 19.82
CA ALA A 204 46.16 39.90 20.90
C ALA A 204 47.63 39.80 20.44
N LEU A 205 47.88 39.28 19.24
CA LEU A 205 49.22 39.23 18.65
C LEU A 205 49.79 40.64 18.41
N GLN A 206 48.96 41.58 17.96
CA GLN A 206 49.37 42.98 17.78
C GLN A 206 49.80 43.62 19.10
N LEU A 207 49.04 43.42 20.19
CA LEU A 207 49.40 43.91 21.52
C LEU A 207 50.72 43.31 22.02
N LEU A 208 50.93 42.01 21.84
CA LEU A 208 52.20 41.35 22.18
C LEU A 208 53.38 41.92 21.38
N SER A 209 53.20 42.22 20.09
CA SER A 209 54.26 42.80 19.26
C SER A 209 54.65 44.24 19.66
N ASN A 210 53.69 45.00 20.21
CA ASN A 210 53.93 46.37 20.70
C ASN A 210 54.55 46.40 22.10
N MET A 211 54.47 45.31 22.88
CA MET A 211 55.26 45.18 24.10
C MET A 211 56.72 44.92 23.73
N LYS A 212 57.48 45.99 23.47
CA LYS A 212 58.95 45.89 23.38
C LYS A 212 59.44 45.17 24.64
N PRO A 213 60.26 44.11 24.52
CA PRO A 213 60.87 43.52 25.69
C PRO A 213 61.60 44.63 26.42
N ALA A 214 61.20 44.90 27.67
CA ALA A 214 61.99 45.74 28.55
C ALA A 214 63.37 45.09 28.58
N TYR A 215 64.37 45.78 28.03
CA TYR A 215 65.75 45.34 28.06
C TYR A 215 66.13 45.23 29.53
N VAL A 216 66.03 44.02 30.08
CA VAL A 216 66.58 43.72 31.38
C VAL A 216 68.08 43.55 31.11
N PRO A 217 68.94 44.42 31.66
CA PRO A 217 70.38 44.29 31.49
C PRO A 217 70.80 42.87 31.88
N PRO A 218 71.78 42.28 31.19
CA PRO A 218 72.21 40.91 31.47
C PRO A 218 72.52 40.78 32.97
N PRO A 219 71.98 39.74 33.65
CA PRO A 219 72.36 39.50 35.03
C PRO A 219 73.89 39.34 35.10
N PRO A 220 74.54 39.86 36.15
CA PRO A 220 75.97 39.72 36.30
C PRO A 220 76.36 38.25 36.20
N VAL A 221 77.42 37.97 35.44
CA VAL A 221 77.99 36.65 35.28
C VAL A 221 78.34 36.09 36.65
N ILE A 222 77.47 35.25 37.21
CA ILE A 222 77.84 34.39 38.34
C ILE A 222 78.77 33.35 37.72
N GLN A 223 80.06 33.49 38.00
CA GLN A 223 81.04 32.47 37.68
C GLN A 223 80.55 31.15 38.30
N PRO A 224 80.39 30.07 37.52
CA PRO A 224 80.07 28.78 38.10
C PRO A 224 81.18 28.42 39.10
N PRO A 225 80.83 27.86 40.28
CA PRO A 225 81.84 27.37 41.20
C PRO A 225 82.74 26.38 40.47
N ARG A 226 84.05 26.63 40.50
CA ARG A 226 85.06 25.72 39.94
C ARG A 226 84.86 24.35 40.56
N ILE A 227 84.40 23.39 39.77
CA ILE A 227 84.21 22.02 40.20
C ILE A 227 85.61 21.42 40.35
N GLN A 228 86.09 21.33 41.59
CA GLN A 228 87.31 20.59 41.90
C GLN A 228 86.95 19.12 42.03
N ASN A 229 87.35 18.31 41.05
CA ASN A 229 87.25 16.86 41.18
C ASN A 229 88.50 16.39 41.93
N THR A 230 88.28 15.98 43.18
CA THR A 230 89.30 15.27 43.96
C THR A 230 89.07 13.79 43.75
N ASN A 231 89.98 13.14 43.04
CA ASN A 231 89.91 11.69 42.84
C ASN A 231 90.81 11.03 43.87
N CYS A 232 90.21 10.29 44.79
CA CYS A 232 90.93 9.53 45.81
C CYS A 232 90.92 8.05 45.43
N SER A 233 92.11 7.44 45.39
CA SER A 233 92.26 6.00 45.24
C SER A 233 92.99 5.43 46.45
N ALA A 234 92.47 4.32 46.98
CA ALA A 234 93.10 3.58 48.05
C ALA A 234 94.05 2.53 47.43
N PHE A 235 95.33 2.61 47.77
CA PHE A 235 96.31 1.57 47.45
C PHE A 235 96.83 0.99 48.77
N GLY A 236 96.31 -0.18 49.13
CA GLY A 236 96.56 -0.79 50.45
C GLY A 236 95.93 0.03 51.59
N ASN A 237 96.71 0.31 52.64
CA ASN A 237 96.26 1.07 53.82
C ASN A 237 96.49 2.59 53.71
N GLN A 238 96.81 3.13 52.52
CA GLN A 238 97.01 4.56 52.32
C GLN A 238 96.03 5.10 51.25
N LEU A 239 95.34 6.19 51.58
CA LEU A 239 94.43 6.90 50.68
C LEU A 239 95.22 8.03 50.01
N ASN A 240 95.34 7.97 48.68
CA ASN A 240 95.98 9.04 47.90
C ASN A 240 94.93 9.78 47.09
N CYS A 241 94.83 11.08 47.34
CA CYS A 241 93.89 11.98 46.68
C CYS A 241 94.64 12.97 45.80
N THR A 242 94.26 13.05 44.53
CA THR A 242 94.75 14.08 43.60
C THR A 242 93.59 14.98 43.19
N THR A 243 93.72 16.27 43.48
CA THR A 243 92.75 17.29 43.09
C THR A 243 93.28 18.01 41.86
N THR A 244 92.55 17.96 40.75
CA THR A 244 92.82 18.78 39.57
C THR A 244 91.70 19.79 39.39
N GLY A 245 92.08 21.07 39.32
CA GLY A 245 91.19 22.18 39.02
C GLY A 245 91.69 22.93 37.79
N TYR A 246 90.77 23.32 36.90
CA TYR A 246 91.01 24.31 35.85
C TYR A 246 90.53 25.69 36.32
#